data_AF-A0A812V5V2-F1
#
_entry.id   AF-A0A812V5V2-F1
#
_cell.length_a   1.000
_cell.length_b   1.000
_cell.length_c   1.000
_cell.angle_alpha   90.00
_cell.angle_beta   90.00
_cell.angle_gamma   90.00
#
_symmetry.space_group_name_H-M   'P 1'
#
loop_
_entity.id
_entity.type
_entity.pdbx_description
1 polymer ?
#
loop_
_entity_poly.entity_id
_entity_poly.type
_entity_poly.pdbx_seq_one_letter_code
_entity_poly.pdbx_strand_id
1 'polypeptide(L)'
;MAEMGLSRALGSPNGAMRRGWNGITISRDTIHIPGIELGFKRPVLFERHAVGGEYGAGWKKVGKGRLLTTFFPENMDEGKPTIVDGRELKDDRSVCVVYDNPLDNVEDLAHVFFQRCLDAKVVPYVVTKKTVFKWQEGFWQIMREVFDSEYKAAFLSAGLLDKTGGELQHLISDAATMQIIRWTDGGFGMACHNYDGDMLTDEVAQVHRSPGFITSNLIGKREDGALIKEFEASHGTVADLWHAHLRGEETSMNPLGMVVALFGAMDHAAVLENDPKILELTQRFTGCARAAVYAAFRDGR
;
A
#
# COMPACT_ATOMS: atom_id res chain seq x y z
N MET A 1 24.58 -11.63 5.46
CA MET A 1 25.22 -11.52 6.80
C MET A 1 26.73 -11.63 6.68
N ALA A 2 27.28 -12.81 6.35
CA ALA A 2 28.72 -12.98 6.14
C ALA A 2 29.26 -12.17 4.94
N GLU A 3 28.51 -12.12 3.83
CA GLU A 3 28.87 -11.38 2.62
C GLU A 3 28.97 -9.85 2.82
N MET A 4 28.21 -9.29 3.76
CA MET A 4 28.16 -7.83 4.02
C MET A 4 28.91 -7.42 5.29
N GLY A 5 29.61 -8.35 5.97
CA GLY A 5 30.36 -8.05 7.19
C GLY A 5 29.51 -7.53 8.37
N LEU A 6 28.21 -7.85 8.41
CA LEU A 6 27.29 -7.34 9.44
C LEU A 6 27.40 -8.14 10.74
N SER A 7 27.47 -7.44 11.88
CA SER A 7 27.55 -8.04 13.21
C SER A 7 26.24 -8.69 13.67
N ARG A 8 25.09 -8.24 13.16
CA ARG A 8 23.76 -8.82 13.42
C ARG A 8 22.79 -8.52 12.28
N ALA A 9 21.73 -9.32 12.16
CA ALA A 9 20.64 -9.04 11.24
C ALA A 9 19.81 -7.86 11.79
N LEU A 10 19.52 -6.88 10.93
CA LEU A 10 18.66 -5.75 11.24
C LEU A 10 17.34 -5.92 10.47
N GLY A 11 16.24 -5.47 11.07
CA GLY A 11 14.93 -5.46 10.41
C GLY A 11 14.86 -4.42 9.28
N SER A 12 13.78 -4.46 8.51
CA SER A 12 13.53 -3.51 7.43
C SER A 12 13.38 -2.07 7.97
N PRO A 13 14.06 -1.07 7.36
CA PRO A 13 13.86 0.34 7.71
C PRO A 13 12.44 0.82 7.40
N ASN A 14 11.77 0.23 6.40
CA ASN A 14 10.42 0.64 5.98
C ASN A 14 9.40 0.46 7.12
N GLY A 15 9.51 -0.64 7.87
CA GLY A 15 8.65 -0.86 9.05
C GLY A 15 8.89 0.15 10.17
N ALA A 16 10.13 0.62 10.34
CA ALA A 16 10.46 1.65 11.33
C ALA A 16 9.90 3.02 10.93
N MET A 17 10.06 3.43 9.66
CA MET A 17 9.52 4.69 9.14
C MET A 17 7.99 4.73 9.21
N ARG A 18 7.32 3.66 8.77
CA ARG A 18 5.85 3.54 8.82
C ARG A 18 5.31 3.71 10.24
N ARG A 19 5.98 3.14 11.25
CA ARG A 19 5.59 3.34 12.66
C ARG A 19 5.92 4.75 13.15
N GLY A 20 7.12 5.25 12.87
CA GLY A 20 7.59 6.57 13.33
C GLY A 20 6.82 7.76 12.76
N TRP A 21 6.17 7.58 11.60
CA TRP A 21 5.38 8.62 10.93
C TRP A 21 3.86 8.38 11.01
N ASN A 22 3.40 7.48 11.89
CA ASN A 22 1.99 7.10 12.01
C ASN A 22 1.37 6.75 10.65
N GLY A 23 2.03 5.85 9.93
CA GLY A 23 1.64 5.43 8.59
C GLY A 23 0.20 4.94 8.54
N ILE A 24 -0.59 5.57 7.68
CA ILE A 24 -1.99 5.23 7.41
C ILE A 24 -2.01 4.22 6.26
N THR A 25 -1.47 4.62 5.11
CA THR A 25 -1.51 3.82 3.87
C THR A 25 -0.21 3.95 3.08
N ILE A 26 0.06 2.94 2.25
CA ILE A 26 1.06 2.97 1.20
C ILE A 26 0.30 2.93 -0.11
N SER A 27 0.33 4.03 -0.83
CA SER A 27 -0.41 4.17 -2.07
C SER A 27 0.43 3.69 -3.26
N ARG A 28 -0.09 2.69 -3.96
CA ARG A 28 0.59 2.05 -5.09
C ARG A 28 -0.25 2.16 -6.35
N ASP A 29 0.04 3.17 -7.15
CA ASP A 29 -0.77 3.53 -8.31
C ASP A 29 -0.03 3.20 -9.61
N THR A 30 -0.79 2.87 -10.65
CA THR A 30 -0.25 2.65 -11.99
C THR A 30 0.24 3.95 -12.64
N ILE A 31 1.47 3.97 -13.14
CA ILE A 31 2.07 5.09 -13.87
C ILE A 31 1.71 4.96 -15.35
N HIS A 32 0.94 5.92 -15.87
CA HIS A 32 0.61 6.00 -17.30
C HIS A 32 1.49 7.01 -18.03
N ILE A 33 1.96 6.62 -19.22
CA ILE A 33 2.69 7.48 -20.14
C ILE A 33 1.81 7.74 -21.37
N PRO A 34 1.42 9.00 -21.65
CA PRO A 34 0.61 9.32 -22.82
C PRO A 34 1.26 8.83 -24.13
N GLY A 35 0.52 8.03 -24.89
CA GLY A 35 0.98 7.43 -26.15
C GLY A 35 1.64 6.06 -26.02
N ILE A 36 1.75 5.50 -24.81
CA ILE A 36 2.19 4.12 -24.59
C ILE A 36 1.04 3.31 -24.02
N GLU A 37 0.66 2.23 -24.70
CA GLU A 37 -0.27 1.25 -24.15
C GLU A 37 0.46 0.37 -23.13
N LEU A 38 -0.12 0.28 -21.94
CA LEU A 38 0.33 -0.56 -20.82
C LEU A 38 -0.78 -1.57 -20.50
N GLY A 39 -0.53 -2.50 -19.58
CA GLY A 39 -1.48 -3.58 -19.30
C GLY A 39 -2.82 -3.12 -18.73
N PHE A 40 -2.85 -1.98 -18.03
CA PHE A 40 -4.10 -1.30 -17.68
C PHE A 40 -4.28 -0.09 -18.59
N LYS A 41 -5.47 0.05 -19.19
CA LYS A 41 -5.79 1.18 -20.08
C LYS A 41 -6.08 2.48 -19.32
N ARG A 42 -6.69 2.37 -18.13
CA ARG A 42 -7.02 3.49 -17.25
C ARG A 42 -6.37 3.31 -15.88
N PRO A 43 -6.20 4.40 -15.11
CA PRO A 43 -5.56 4.34 -13.80
C PRO A 43 -6.16 3.29 -12.88
N VAL A 44 -5.29 2.58 -12.17
CA VAL A 44 -5.63 1.71 -11.04
C VAL A 44 -4.96 2.31 -9.80
N LEU A 45 -5.77 2.51 -8.76
CA LEU A 45 -5.30 3.02 -7.47
C LEU A 45 -5.28 1.88 -6.45
N PHE A 46 -4.30 1.90 -5.56
CA PHE A 46 -4.21 0.87 -4.52
C PHE A 46 -3.79 1.47 -3.19
N GLU A 47 -4.54 1.19 -2.13
CA GLU A 47 -4.22 1.61 -0.78
C GLU A 47 -3.93 0.37 0.09
N ARG A 48 -2.66 0.16 0.37
CA ARG A 48 -2.18 -0.86 1.29
C ARG A 48 -2.11 -0.25 2.69
N HIS A 49 -2.87 -0.77 3.64
CA HIS A 49 -2.75 -0.36 5.04
C HIS A 49 -1.30 -0.49 5.52
N ALA A 50 -0.72 0.59 6.02
CA ALA A 50 0.73 0.70 6.18
C ALA A 50 1.30 -0.10 7.37
N VAL A 51 0.44 -0.53 8.28
CA VAL A 51 0.79 -1.10 9.59
C VAL A 51 0.00 -2.39 9.87
N GLY A 52 0.35 -3.07 10.96
CA GLY A 52 -0.29 -4.30 11.39
C GLY A 52 0.06 -5.54 10.57
N GLY A 53 -0.49 -6.66 11.00
CA GLY A 53 -0.42 -7.96 10.36
C GLY A 53 0.93 -8.65 10.56
N GLU A 54 1.20 -9.61 9.69
CA GLU A 54 2.31 -10.55 9.83
C GLU A 54 3.70 -9.86 9.77
N TYR A 55 3.81 -8.65 9.21
CA TYR A 55 5.05 -7.86 9.24
C TYR A 55 5.45 -7.41 10.65
N GLY A 56 4.48 -7.30 11.57
CA GLY A 56 4.70 -6.94 12.97
C GLY A 56 4.81 -8.14 13.91
N ALA A 57 4.80 -9.37 13.38
CA ALA A 57 4.61 -10.56 14.20
C ALA A 57 5.81 -10.91 15.10
N GLY A 58 5.50 -11.22 16.36
CA GLY A 58 6.40 -11.98 17.23
C GLY A 58 6.28 -13.48 16.95
N TRP A 59 7.40 -14.19 16.89
CA TRP A 59 7.38 -15.63 16.59
C TRP A 59 8.47 -16.42 17.29
N LYS A 60 8.24 -17.73 17.45
CA LYS A 60 9.23 -18.66 18.02
C LYS A 60 9.03 -20.10 17.50
N LYS A 61 10.13 -20.79 17.19
CA LYS A 61 10.16 -22.23 16.94
C LYS A 61 10.05 -22.98 18.28
N VAL A 62 9.12 -23.92 18.37
CA VAL A 62 8.83 -24.71 19.58
C VAL A 62 8.50 -26.16 19.22
N GLY A 63 8.47 -27.04 20.23
CA GLY A 63 8.00 -28.43 20.10
C GLY A 63 6.64 -28.65 20.78
N LYS A 64 6.38 -29.88 21.23
CA LYS A 64 5.17 -30.25 21.97
C LYS A 64 5.00 -29.40 23.24
N GLY A 65 3.78 -28.96 23.52
CA GLY A 65 3.50 -28.12 24.70
C GLY A 65 2.15 -27.42 24.62
N ARG A 66 1.99 -26.33 25.38
CA ARG A 66 0.78 -25.49 25.36
C ARG A 66 1.16 -24.05 25.01
N LEU A 67 0.45 -23.46 24.05
CA LEU A 67 0.50 -22.04 23.75
C LEU A 67 -0.70 -21.35 24.42
N LEU A 68 -0.45 -20.22 25.07
CA LEU A 68 -1.46 -19.37 25.68
C LEU A 68 -1.19 -17.93 25.28
N THR A 69 -2.20 -17.26 24.74
CA THR A 69 -2.14 -15.83 24.38
C THR A 69 -3.13 -15.07 25.25
N THR A 70 -2.63 -14.11 26.03
CA THR A 70 -3.42 -13.33 26.99
C THR A 70 -3.32 -11.85 26.66
N PHE A 71 -4.45 -11.17 26.61
CA PHE A 71 -4.53 -9.72 26.49
C PHE A 71 -4.69 -9.10 27.88
N PHE A 72 -3.90 -8.06 28.16
CA PHE A 72 -3.99 -7.25 29.36
C PHE A 72 -4.47 -5.86 28.94
N PRO A 73 -5.63 -5.37 29.42
CA PRO A 73 -6.03 -4.00 29.15
C PRO A 73 -5.02 -3.03 29.79
N GLU A 74 -4.85 -1.86 29.18
CA GLU A 74 -3.93 -0.83 29.67
C GLU A 74 -4.31 -0.40 31.10
N ASN A 75 -5.60 -0.18 31.33
CA ASN A 75 -6.15 0.06 32.65
C ASN A 75 -6.80 -1.23 33.21
N MET A 76 -6.19 -1.80 34.24
CA MET A 76 -6.68 -3.00 34.92
C MET A 76 -7.95 -2.75 35.74
N ASP A 77 -8.33 -1.49 35.96
CA ASP A 77 -9.62 -1.13 36.56
C ASP A 77 -10.77 -1.21 35.53
N GLU A 78 -10.47 -1.09 34.23
CA GLU A 78 -11.44 -1.18 33.13
C GLU A 78 -11.72 -2.63 32.69
N GLY A 79 -10.89 -3.59 33.11
CA GLY A 79 -11.11 -5.00 32.80
C GLY A 79 -10.05 -5.94 33.35
N LYS A 80 -10.37 -7.24 33.36
CA LYS A 80 -9.43 -8.30 33.73
C LYS A 80 -8.70 -8.84 32.49
N PRO A 81 -7.49 -9.40 32.66
CA PRO A 81 -6.80 -10.06 31.56
C PRO A 81 -7.66 -11.17 30.96
N THR A 82 -7.71 -11.24 29.64
CA THR A 82 -8.55 -12.18 28.91
C THR A 82 -7.68 -13.12 28.09
N ILE A 83 -7.99 -14.42 28.13
CA ILE A 83 -7.36 -15.40 27.27
C ILE A 83 -7.94 -15.24 25.86
N VAL A 84 -7.10 -14.81 24.92
CA VAL A 84 -7.47 -14.66 23.51
C VAL A 84 -7.47 -16.01 22.80
N ASP A 85 -6.45 -16.85 23.07
CA ASP A 85 -6.32 -18.20 22.53
C ASP A 85 -5.59 -19.11 23.52
N GLY A 86 -5.94 -20.39 23.50
CA GLY A 86 -5.21 -21.44 24.19
C GLY A 86 -5.25 -22.73 23.41
N ARG A 87 -4.10 -23.31 23.08
CA ARG A 87 -4.01 -24.55 22.29
C ARG A 87 -2.89 -25.47 22.76
N GLU A 88 -3.11 -26.77 22.58
CA GLU A 88 -2.08 -27.78 22.73
C GLU A 88 -1.34 -27.97 21.40
N LEU A 89 -0.02 -27.94 21.46
CA LEU A 89 0.88 -28.22 20.36
C LEU A 89 1.31 -29.68 20.44
N LYS A 90 1.01 -30.46 19.40
CA LYS A 90 1.25 -31.92 19.37
C LYS A 90 2.46 -32.30 18.52
N ASP A 91 3.02 -31.36 17.77
CA ASP A 91 4.13 -31.60 16.87
C ASP A 91 5.48 -31.29 17.54
N ASP A 92 6.50 -32.09 17.21
CA ASP A 92 7.88 -31.85 17.68
C ASP A 92 8.51 -30.60 17.04
N ARG A 93 7.90 -30.08 15.96
CA ARG A 93 8.35 -28.89 15.23
C ARG A 93 7.15 -28.02 14.86
N SER A 94 6.93 -26.96 15.63
CA SER A 94 5.93 -25.93 15.40
C SER A 94 6.56 -24.54 15.37
N VAL A 95 5.87 -23.57 14.76
CA VAL A 95 6.16 -22.15 14.92
C VAL A 95 4.92 -21.49 15.48
N CYS A 96 5.06 -20.79 16.60
CA CYS A 96 4.00 -19.95 17.15
C CYS A 96 4.20 -18.53 16.66
N VAL A 97 3.12 -17.89 16.24
CA VAL A 97 3.12 -16.55 15.65
C VAL A 97 1.99 -15.75 16.29
N VAL A 98 2.28 -14.52 16.71
CA VAL A 98 1.30 -13.58 17.28
C VAL A 98 1.53 -12.21 16.64
N TYR A 99 0.45 -11.57 16.21
CA TYR A 99 0.46 -10.22 15.66
C TYR A 99 -0.85 -9.51 16.01
N ASP A 100 -0.90 -8.20 15.79
CA ASP A 100 -2.09 -7.37 15.90
C ASP A 100 -2.35 -6.57 14.61
N ASN A 101 -3.56 -6.01 14.48
CA ASN A 101 -3.95 -5.07 13.45
C ASN A 101 -4.54 -3.83 14.13
N PRO A 102 -3.83 -2.69 14.19
CA PRO A 102 -4.41 -1.44 14.69
C PRO A 102 -5.41 -0.91 13.66
N LEU A 103 -6.66 -0.65 14.07
CA LEU A 103 -7.73 -0.24 13.15
C LEU A 103 -8.13 1.24 13.28
N ASP A 104 -7.62 1.97 14.27
CA ASP A 104 -8.00 3.36 14.54
C ASP A 104 -7.74 4.29 13.35
N ASN A 105 -6.69 4.03 12.57
CA ASN A 105 -6.34 4.81 11.38
C ASN A 105 -7.02 4.33 10.09
N VAL A 106 -7.93 3.34 10.15
CA VAL A 106 -8.64 2.85 8.96
C VAL A 106 -9.68 3.87 8.48
N GLU A 107 -10.23 4.70 9.36
CA GLU A 107 -11.06 5.84 8.98
C GLU A 107 -10.26 6.87 8.18
N ASP A 108 -9.07 7.25 8.67
CA ASP A 108 -8.13 8.10 7.91
C ASP A 108 -7.78 7.48 6.54
N LEU A 109 -7.56 6.15 6.48
CA LEU A 109 -7.33 5.43 5.22
C LEU A 109 -8.54 5.53 4.29
N ALA A 110 -9.75 5.36 4.82
CA ALA A 110 -10.99 5.45 4.06
C ALA A 110 -11.14 6.82 3.38
N HIS A 111 -10.91 7.91 4.11
CA HIS A 111 -10.94 9.26 3.54
C HIS A 111 -9.90 9.46 2.44
N VAL A 112 -8.66 9.05 2.68
CA VAL A 112 -7.60 9.13 1.66
C VAL A 112 -8.00 8.34 0.41
N PHE A 113 -8.46 7.11 0.58
CA PHE A 113 -8.82 6.22 -0.51
C PHE A 113 -10.01 6.73 -1.33
N PHE A 114 -11.13 7.01 -0.67
CA PHE A 114 -12.36 7.39 -1.38
C PHE A 114 -12.26 8.75 -2.03
N GLN A 115 -11.59 9.73 -1.40
CA GLN A 115 -11.35 11.02 -2.04
C GLN A 115 -10.55 10.87 -3.33
N ARG A 116 -9.44 10.11 -3.28
CA ARG A 116 -8.60 9.88 -4.47
C ARG A 116 -9.34 9.09 -5.55
N CYS A 117 -10.14 8.09 -5.16
CA CYS A 117 -10.95 7.35 -6.13
C CYS A 117 -11.97 8.26 -6.83
N LEU A 118 -12.60 9.17 -6.09
CA LEU A 118 -13.55 10.13 -6.65
C LEU A 118 -12.86 11.12 -7.60
N ASP A 119 -11.73 11.69 -7.18
CA ASP A 119 -10.94 12.64 -7.98
C ASP A 119 -10.43 12.00 -9.29
N ALA A 120 -9.97 10.75 -9.21
CA ALA A 120 -9.51 9.97 -10.36
C ALA A 120 -10.66 9.34 -11.16
N LYS A 121 -11.91 9.46 -10.70
CA LYS A 121 -13.11 8.86 -11.29
C LYS A 121 -12.98 7.34 -11.50
N VAL A 122 -12.55 6.63 -10.47
CA VAL A 122 -12.39 5.17 -10.47
C VAL A 122 -13.34 4.50 -9.47
N VAL A 123 -13.73 3.27 -9.76
CA VAL A 123 -14.66 2.50 -8.91
C VAL A 123 -13.93 1.90 -7.70
N PRO A 124 -14.32 2.19 -6.45
CA PRO A 124 -13.63 1.70 -5.27
C PRO A 124 -14.09 0.30 -4.86
N TYR A 125 -13.14 -0.52 -4.41
CA TYR A 125 -13.37 -1.85 -3.83
C TYR A 125 -12.58 -2.02 -2.54
N VAL A 126 -13.17 -2.71 -1.57
CA VAL A 126 -12.46 -3.10 -0.34
C VAL A 126 -12.14 -4.58 -0.40
N VAL A 127 -10.89 -4.94 -0.14
CA VAL A 127 -10.39 -6.31 -0.29
C VAL A 127 -9.95 -6.86 1.06
N THR A 128 -10.54 -7.98 1.48
CA THR A 128 -10.13 -8.69 2.70
C THR A 128 -10.41 -10.19 2.57
N LYS A 129 -9.92 -11.01 3.49
CA LYS A 129 -10.34 -12.41 3.67
C LYS A 129 -11.33 -12.58 4.83
N LYS A 130 -12.13 -11.56 5.15
CA LYS A 130 -13.04 -11.52 6.33
C LYS A 130 -14.03 -12.70 6.43
N THR A 131 -14.31 -13.39 5.34
CA THR A 131 -15.17 -14.59 5.35
C THR A 131 -14.53 -15.76 6.10
N VAL A 132 -13.20 -15.86 6.11
CA VAL A 132 -12.43 -16.89 6.84
C VAL A 132 -11.70 -16.24 8.02
N PHE A 133 -11.07 -15.10 7.80
CA PHE A 133 -10.33 -14.33 8.80
C PHE A 133 -11.26 -13.31 9.47
N LYS A 134 -12.14 -13.81 10.35
CA LYS A 134 -13.24 -13.03 10.94
C LYS A 134 -12.81 -11.73 11.63
N TRP A 135 -11.58 -11.67 12.16
CA TRP A 135 -11.04 -10.45 12.77
C TRP A 135 -10.88 -9.29 11.78
N GLN A 136 -10.88 -9.55 10.47
CA GLN A 136 -10.82 -8.52 9.42
C GLN A 136 -12.17 -7.85 9.12
N GLU A 137 -13.27 -8.25 9.78
CA GLU A 137 -14.58 -7.63 9.58
C GLU A 137 -14.56 -6.14 9.95
N GLY A 138 -13.80 -5.75 10.98
CA GLY A 138 -13.68 -4.35 11.43
C GLY A 138 -13.16 -3.43 10.31
N PHE A 139 -12.15 -3.87 9.54
CA PHE A 139 -11.65 -3.10 8.40
C PHE A 139 -12.74 -2.82 7.37
N TRP A 140 -13.55 -3.83 7.01
CA TRP A 140 -14.66 -3.66 6.07
C TRP A 140 -15.75 -2.74 6.62
N GLN A 141 -16.11 -2.90 7.90
CA GLN A 141 -17.15 -2.10 8.53
C GLN A 141 -16.78 -0.62 8.55
N ILE A 142 -15.58 -0.28 9.03
CA ILE A 142 -15.10 1.11 9.08
C ILE A 142 -15.09 1.73 7.67
N MET A 143 -14.51 1.03 6.68
CA MET A 143 -14.46 1.51 5.30
C MET A 143 -15.87 1.73 4.72
N ARG A 144 -16.81 0.83 4.98
CA ARG A 144 -18.18 0.95 4.50
C ARG A 144 -18.93 2.08 5.18
N GLU A 145 -18.78 2.23 6.49
CA GLU A 145 -19.44 3.29 7.27
C GLU A 145 -19.05 4.68 6.75
N VAL A 146 -17.75 4.93 6.58
CA VAL A 146 -17.24 6.18 5.98
C VAL A 146 -17.74 6.38 4.55
N PHE A 147 -17.76 5.32 3.74
CA PHE A 147 -18.26 5.41 2.37
C PHE A 147 -19.73 5.80 2.33
N ASP A 148 -20.57 5.11 3.09
CA ASP A 148 -22.01 5.30 3.11
C ASP A 148 -22.40 6.68 3.66
N SER A 149 -21.69 7.18 4.69
CA SER A 149 -21.96 8.47 5.32
C SER A 149 -21.53 9.66 4.46
N GLU A 150 -20.37 9.58 3.79
CA GLU A 150 -19.71 10.79 3.25
C GLU A 150 -19.47 10.76 1.74
N TYR A 151 -19.31 9.59 1.14
CA TYR A 151 -18.84 9.48 -0.24
C TYR A 151 -19.89 8.94 -1.21
N LYS A 152 -20.79 8.04 -0.77
CA LYS A 152 -21.72 7.31 -1.63
C LYS A 152 -22.53 8.22 -2.56
N ALA A 153 -23.06 9.33 -2.05
CA ALA A 153 -23.83 10.28 -2.86
C ALA A 153 -23.00 10.91 -3.99
N ALA A 154 -21.73 11.23 -3.72
CA ALA A 154 -20.82 11.80 -4.73
C ALA A 154 -20.44 10.76 -5.78
N PHE A 155 -20.18 9.51 -5.37
CA PHE A 155 -19.88 8.41 -6.29
C PHE A 155 -21.08 8.04 -7.19
N LEU A 156 -22.30 8.05 -6.64
CA LEU A 156 -23.54 7.88 -7.42
C LEU A 156 -23.71 9.00 -8.44
N SER A 157 -23.51 10.26 -8.01
CA SER A 157 -23.62 11.42 -8.90
C SER A 157 -22.58 11.41 -10.02
N ALA A 158 -21.41 10.82 -9.78
CA ALA A 158 -20.35 10.63 -10.76
C ALA A 158 -20.55 9.39 -11.66
N GLY A 159 -21.60 8.58 -11.46
CA GLY A 159 -21.87 7.36 -12.23
C GLY A 159 -20.86 6.23 -11.98
N LEU A 160 -20.17 6.24 -10.83
CA LEU A 160 -19.08 5.30 -10.54
C LEU A 160 -19.58 3.97 -9.94
N LEU A 161 -20.83 3.90 -9.47
CA LEU A 161 -21.39 2.71 -8.81
C LEU A 161 -22.34 1.89 -9.70
N ASP A 162 -22.50 2.24 -10.97
CA ASP A 162 -23.41 1.54 -11.89
C ASP A 162 -23.04 0.06 -12.03
N LYS A 163 -21.73 -0.23 -12.08
CA LYS A 163 -21.20 -1.59 -12.19
C LYS A 163 -21.24 -2.37 -10.87
N THR A 164 -21.50 -1.69 -9.76
CA THR A 164 -21.49 -2.26 -8.41
C THR A 164 -22.88 -2.31 -7.77
N GLY A 165 -23.93 -2.00 -8.53
CA GLY A 165 -25.30 -2.01 -8.04
C GLY A 165 -25.64 -0.85 -7.09
N GLY A 166 -24.90 0.27 -7.18
CA GLY A 166 -25.10 1.43 -6.31
C GLY A 166 -24.45 1.32 -4.93
N GLU A 167 -23.68 0.26 -4.68
CA GLU A 167 -23.08 -0.04 -3.38
C GLU A 167 -21.56 -0.14 -3.45
N LEU A 168 -20.89 0.09 -2.31
CA LEU A 168 -19.50 -0.29 -2.13
C LEU A 168 -19.39 -1.82 -2.14
N GLN A 169 -18.46 -2.37 -2.91
CA GLN A 169 -18.28 -3.81 -3.02
C GLN A 169 -17.09 -4.29 -2.20
N HIS A 170 -17.33 -5.36 -1.46
CA HIS A 170 -16.29 -6.16 -0.82
C HIS A 170 -15.85 -7.27 -1.78
N LEU A 171 -14.54 -7.45 -1.94
CA LEU A 171 -13.94 -8.58 -2.64
C LEU A 171 -13.17 -9.45 -1.64
N ILE A 172 -13.33 -10.77 -1.74
CA ILE A 172 -12.40 -11.69 -1.10
C ILE A 172 -11.04 -11.61 -1.82
N SER A 173 -9.92 -11.65 -1.09
CA SER A 173 -8.58 -11.36 -1.65
C SER A 173 -8.18 -12.29 -2.82
N ASP A 174 -8.62 -13.55 -2.80
CA ASP A 174 -8.48 -14.51 -3.89
C ASP A 174 -9.38 -14.22 -5.10
N ALA A 175 -10.51 -13.52 -4.93
CA ALA A 175 -11.26 -12.99 -6.07
C ALA A 175 -10.61 -11.71 -6.61
N ALA A 176 -10.00 -10.88 -5.76
CA ALA A 176 -9.33 -9.65 -6.16
C ALA A 176 -8.14 -9.93 -7.11
N THR A 177 -7.31 -10.94 -6.83
CA THR A 177 -6.27 -11.40 -7.78
C THR A 177 -6.85 -11.72 -9.16
N MET A 178 -7.96 -12.47 -9.21
CA MET A 178 -8.62 -12.77 -10.50
C MET A 178 -9.16 -11.51 -11.19
N GLN A 179 -9.63 -10.51 -10.44
CA GLN A 179 -10.12 -9.26 -11.03
C GLN A 179 -8.99 -8.38 -11.54
N ILE A 180 -7.84 -8.34 -10.87
CA ILE A 180 -6.65 -7.60 -11.34
C ILE A 180 -6.24 -8.09 -12.73
N ILE A 181 -6.24 -9.41 -12.96
CA ILE A 181 -5.91 -10.00 -14.26
C ILE A 181 -7.02 -9.74 -15.30
N ARG A 182 -8.29 -9.75 -14.89
CA ARG A 182 -9.43 -9.63 -15.82
C ARG A 182 -9.76 -8.18 -16.21
N TRP A 183 -9.65 -7.23 -15.29
CA TRP A 183 -10.07 -5.84 -15.48
C TRP A 183 -8.97 -4.98 -16.11
N THR A 184 -8.46 -5.41 -17.26
CA THR A 184 -7.39 -4.71 -18.01
C THR A 184 -7.81 -3.34 -18.54
N ASP A 185 -9.11 -3.04 -18.60
CA ASP A 185 -9.59 -1.67 -18.85
C ASP A 185 -9.23 -0.69 -17.71
N GLY A 186 -8.82 -1.19 -16.54
CA GLY A 186 -8.49 -0.40 -15.37
C GLY A 186 -9.66 0.46 -14.88
N GLY A 187 -9.35 1.56 -14.21
CA GLY A 187 -10.35 2.50 -13.67
C GLY A 187 -11.06 1.96 -12.43
N PHE A 188 -10.30 1.29 -11.56
CA PHE A 188 -10.75 0.83 -10.25
C PHE A 188 -9.72 1.18 -9.18
N GLY A 189 -10.17 1.26 -7.93
CA GLY A 189 -9.34 1.39 -6.74
C GLY A 189 -9.51 0.18 -5.83
N MET A 190 -8.46 -0.27 -5.16
CA MET A 190 -8.54 -1.32 -4.12
C MET A 190 -7.89 -0.87 -2.82
N ALA A 191 -8.57 -1.07 -1.69
CA ALA A 191 -8.02 -0.87 -0.35
C ALA A 191 -7.99 -2.18 0.44
N CYS A 192 -6.88 -2.50 1.09
CA CYS A 192 -6.74 -3.75 1.83
C CYS A 192 -5.72 -3.71 2.97
N HIS A 193 -5.62 -4.82 3.70
CA HIS A 193 -4.63 -5.01 4.76
C HIS A 193 -3.20 -5.04 4.23
N ASN A 194 -2.24 -4.84 5.13
CA ASN A 194 -0.82 -4.72 4.82
C ASN A 194 -0.25 -5.85 3.95
N TYR A 195 -0.49 -7.11 4.33
CA TYR A 195 0.04 -8.27 3.59
C TYR A 195 -0.67 -8.52 2.26
N ASP A 196 -2.01 -8.51 2.24
CA ASP A 196 -2.78 -8.61 0.99
C ASP A 196 -2.33 -7.51 0.01
N GLY A 197 -2.07 -6.29 0.50
CA GLY A 197 -1.65 -5.17 -0.33
C GLY A 197 -0.25 -5.30 -0.89
N ASP A 198 0.68 -5.91 -0.15
CA ASP A 198 2.00 -6.25 -0.70
C ASP A 198 1.86 -7.19 -1.89
N MET A 199 1.12 -8.28 -1.72
CA MET A 199 0.98 -9.32 -2.74
C MET A 199 0.20 -8.82 -3.97
N LEU A 200 -0.95 -8.16 -3.75
CA LEU A 200 -1.83 -7.72 -4.84
C LEU A 200 -1.22 -6.57 -5.64
N THR A 201 -0.41 -5.70 -5.02
CA THR A 201 0.23 -4.60 -5.77
C THR A 201 1.41 -5.07 -6.63
N ASP A 202 2.10 -6.14 -6.22
CA ASP A 202 3.09 -6.81 -7.09
C ASP A 202 2.41 -7.49 -8.29
N GLU A 203 1.21 -8.06 -8.10
CA GLU A 203 0.39 -8.58 -9.19
C GLU A 203 -0.06 -7.45 -10.14
N VAL A 204 -0.56 -6.32 -9.61
CA VAL A 204 -0.89 -5.13 -10.41
C VAL A 204 0.34 -4.66 -11.19
N ALA A 205 1.53 -4.64 -10.59
CA ALA A 205 2.76 -4.27 -11.27
C ALA A 205 3.05 -5.17 -12.47
N GLN A 206 2.90 -6.49 -12.29
CA GLN A 206 3.17 -7.46 -13.34
C GLN A 206 2.14 -7.42 -14.46
N VAL A 207 0.85 -7.23 -14.14
CA VAL A 207 -0.20 -7.03 -15.14
C VAL A 207 0.05 -5.73 -15.91
N HIS A 208 0.45 -4.66 -15.21
CA HIS A 208 0.61 -3.36 -15.84
C HIS A 208 1.84 -3.29 -16.76
N ARG A 209 3.02 -3.73 -16.29
CA ARG A 209 4.24 -3.93 -17.08
C ARG A 209 5.38 -4.53 -16.25
N SER A 210 5.77 -3.80 -15.21
CA SER A 210 6.80 -4.16 -14.24
C SER A 210 6.71 -3.23 -13.02
N PRO A 211 7.37 -3.55 -11.89
CA PRO A 211 7.39 -2.68 -10.71
C PRO A 211 7.78 -1.22 -10.99
N GLY A 212 8.68 -0.95 -11.95
CA GLY A 212 9.05 0.42 -12.32
C GLY A 212 7.90 1.30 -12.85
N PHE A 213 6.73 0.72 -13.15
CA PHE A 213 5.52 1.43 -13.56
C PHE A 213 4.48 1.57 -12.44
N ILE A 214 4.83 1.29 -11.19
CA ILE A 214 3.97 1.44 -10.02
C ILE A 214 4.64 2.41 -9.03
N THR A 215 3.90 3.42 -8.56
CA THR A 215 4.37 4.30 -7.49
C THR A 215 4.35 3.57 -6.14
N SER A 216 5.06 4.07 -5.13
CA SER A 216 4.89 3.59 -3.76
C SER A 216 5.06 4.78 -2.82
N ASN A 217 3.95 5.28 -2.28
CA ASN A 217 3.94 6.51 -1.51
C ASN A 217 3.35 6.23 -0.12
N LEU A 218 4.17 6.31 0.92
CA LEU A 218 3.68 6.24 2.29
C LEU A 218 3.00 7.54 2.68
N ILE A 219 1.77 7.46 3.16
CA ILE A 219 1.04 8.57 3.78
C ILE A 219 0.92 8.26 5.27
N GLY A 220 1.50 9.14 6.09
CA GLY A 220 1.37 9.17 7.54
C GLY A 220 0.76 10.48 8.04
N LYS A 221 0.66 10.64 9.35
CA LYS A 221 -0.01 11.79 9.99
C LYS A 221 0.77 12.27 11.21
N ARG A 222 1.09 13.56 11.23
CA ARG A 222 1.68 14.24 12.39
C ARG A 222 0.62 14.44 13.46
N GLU A 223 1.07 14.67 14.69
CA GLU A 223 0.18 14.96 15.83
C GLU A 223 -0.67 16.22 15.61
N ASP A 224 -0.17 17.20 14.83
CA ASP A 224 -0.91 18.42 14.45
C ASP A 224 -1.89 18.21 13.28
N GLY A 225 -2.05 16.96 12.81
CA GLY A 225 -2.95 16.58 11.72
C GLY A 225 -2.37 16.75 10.32
N ALA A 226 -1.18 17.34 10.16
CA ALA A 226 -0.54 17.46 8.85
C ALA A 226 -0.09 16.08 8.32
N LEU A 227 -0.33 15.83 7.04
CA LEU A 227 0.10 14.58 6.40
C LEU A 227 1.62 14.57 6.20
N ILE A 228 2.24 13.43 6.51
CA ILE A 228 3.62 13.11 6.13
C ILE A 228 3.54 12.27 4.86
N LYS A 229 4.20 12.68 3.78
CA LYS A 229 4.29 11.85 2.57
C LYS A 229 5.74 11.49 2.27
N GLU A 230 6.01 10.19 2.20
CA GLU A 230 7.26 9.64 1.69
C GLU A 230 6.99 8.95 0.35
N PHE A 231 7.97 9.01 -0.55
CA PHE A 231 7.86 8.55 -1.92
C PHE A 231 9.05 7.66 -2.25
N GLU A 232 8.76 6.42 -2.66
CA GLU A 232 9.74 5.43 -3.09
C GLU A 232 9.32 4.80 -4.42
N ALA A 233 10.27 4.17 -5.11
CA ALA A 233 9.92 3.25 -6.18
C ALA A 233 9.40 1.94 -5.57
N SER A 234 8.51 1.23 -6.27
CA SER A 234 7.97 -0.05 -5.78
C SER A 234 8.95 -1.23 -5.90
N HIS A 235 10.07 -1.07 -6.60
CA HIS A 235 11.09 -2.11 -6.77
C HIS A 235 12.22 -2.01 -5.73
N GLY A 236 12.90 -3.14 -5.49
CA GLY A 236 14.12 -3.19 -4.68
C GLY A 236 15.36 -2.62 -5.38
N THR A 237 16.54 -2.99 -4.87
CA THR A 237 17.85 -2.51 -5.35
C THR A 237 18.32 -3.14 -6.67
N VAL A 238 17.54 -4.07 -7.23
CA VAL A 238 17.82 -4.73 -8.52
C VAL A 238 19.21 -5.40 -8.54
N ALA A 239 19.46 -6.25 -7.53
CA ALA A 239 20.76 -6.85 -7.25
C ALA A 239 21.31 -7.69 -8.41
N ASP A 240 20.44 -8.32 -9.19
CA ASP A 240 20.78 -9.05 -10.42
C ASP A 240 21.42 -8.14 -11.46
N LEU A 241 20.83 -6.96 -11.73
CA LEU A 241 21.42 -5.95 -12.62
C LEU A 241 22.71 -5.38 -12.03
N TRP A 242 22.80 -5.21 -10.71
CA TRP A 242 24.04 -4.77 -10.06
C TRP A 242 25.18 -5.78 -10.29
N HIS A 243 24.91 -7.08 -10.15
CA HIS A 243 25.93 -8.09 -10.41
C HIS A 243 26.31 -8.20 -11.89
N ALA A 244 25.37 -7.97 -12.82
CA ALA A 244 25.67 -7.86 -14.25
C ALA A 244 26.58 -6.66 -14.55
N HIS A 245 26.26 -5.49 -13.96
CA HIS A 245 27.10 -4.30 -14.04
C HIS A 245 28.53 -4.55 -13.54
N LEU A 246 28.70 -5.24 -12.40
CA LEU A 246 30.01 -5.61 -11.86
C LEU A 246 30.81 -6.55 -12.78
N ARG A 247 30.15 -7.33 -13.63
CA ARG A 247 30.79 -8.18 -14.65
C ARG A 247 31.09 -7.44 -15.96
N GLY A 248 30.74 -6.16 -16.06
CA GLY A 248 30.87 -5.37 -17.30
C GLY A 248 29.84 -5.74 -18.37
N GLU A 249 28.75 -6.40 -17.98
CA GLU A 249 27.64 -6.73 -18.88
C GLU A 249 26.71 -5.53 -19.07
N GLU A 250 25.98 -5.51 -20.19
CA GLU A 250 24.96 -4.49 -20.44
C GLU A 250 23.82 -4.60 -19.41
N THR A 251 23.30 -3.45 -18.99
CA THR A 251 22.14 -3.36 -18.08
C THR A 251 21.13 -2.34 -18.62
N SER A 252 19.86 -2.54 -18.29
CA SER A 252 18.78 -1.63 -18.68
C SER A 252 17.74 -1.53 -17.54
N MET A 253 18.13 -0.79 -16.51
CA MET A 253 17.23 -0.49 -15.39
C MET A 253 16.26 0.62 -15.78
N ASN A 254 14.97 0.41 -15.60
CA ASN A 254 13.94 1.44 -15.80
C ASN A 254 13.91 2.40 -14.59
N PRO A 255 14.28 3.70 -14.72
CA PRO A 255 14.31 4.64 -13.61
C PRO A 255 12.97 5.33 -13.32
N LEU A 256 11.91 5.05 -14.09
CA LEU A 256 10.65 5.79 -14.07
C LEU A 256 10.05 5.93 -12.67
N GLY A 257 9.95 4.82 -11.93
CA GLY A 257 9.41 4.82 -10.56
C GLY A 257 10.18 5.75 -9.63
N MET A 258 11.52 5.72 -9.67
CA MET A 258 12.37 6.59 -8.83
C MET A 258 12.19 8.07 -9.20
N VAL A 259 12.11 8.39 -10.48
CA VAL A 259 11.92 9.77 -10.96
C VAL A 259 10.54 10.31 -10.57
N VAL A 260 9.49 9.50 -10.73
CA VAL A 260 8.13 9.88 -10.31
C VAL A 260 8.06 10.08 -8.80
N ALA A 261 8.72 9.22 -8.01
CA ALA A 261 8.82 9.37 -6.56
C ALA A 261 9.51 10.70 -6.18
N LEU A 262 10.64 11.02 -6.80
CA LEU A 262 11.36 12.28 -6.55
C LEU A 262 10.50 13.50 -6.88
N PHE A 263 9.80 13.51 -8.02
CA PHE A 263 8.91 14.61 -8.38
C PHE A 263 7.75 14.76 -7.40
N GLY A 264 7.16 13.65 -6.95
CA GLY A 264 6.12 13.67 -5.92
C GLY A 264 6.63 14.27 -4.60
N ALA A 265 7.84 13.91 -4.17
CA ALA A 265 8.47 14.47 -2.98
C ALA A 265 8.73 15.99 -3.11
N MET A 266 9.21 16.44 -4.28
CA MET A 266 9.40 17.87 -4.56
C MET A 266 8.08 18.65 -4.52
N ASP A 267 7.04 18.14 -5.19
CA ASP A 267 5.72 18.77 -5.23
C ASP A 267 5.13 18.85 -3.81
N HIS A 268 5.26 17.78 -3.01
CA HIS A 268 4.80 17.78 -1.61
C HIS A 268 5.59 18.75 -0.73
N ALA A 269 6.92 18.81 -0.87
CA ALA A 269 7.73 19.76 -0.12
C ALA A 269 7.33 21.22 -0.40
N ALA A 270 7.01 21.55 -1.66
CA ALA A 270 6.52 22.87 -2.02
C ALA A 270 5.13 23.19 -1.43
N VAL A 271 4.26 22.19 -1.27
CA VAL A 271 2.98 22.34 -0.56
C VAL A 271 3.21 22.64 0.93
N LEU A 272 4.18 21.96 1.56
CA LEU A 272 4.51 22.17 2.97
C LEU A 272 5.12 23.55 3.25
N GLU A 273 5.87 24.11 2.30
CA GLU A 273 6.45 25.45 2.40
C GLU A 273 5.38 26.57 2.45
N ASN A 274 4.17 26.29 1.95
CA ASN A 274 3.04 27.22 1.96
C ASN A 274 3.32 28.59 1.30
N ASP A 275 4.24 28.62 0.33
CA ASP A 275 4.49 29.77 -0.56
C ASP A 275 3.93 29.47 -1.95
N PRO A 276 2.88 30.19 -2.41
CA PRO A 276 2.27 29.99 -3.72
C PRO A 276 3.24 30.09 -4.90
N LYS A 277 4.27 30.94 -4.79
CA LYS A 277 5.28 31.12 -5.85
C LYS A 277 6.23 29.93 -5.92
N ILE A 278 6.66 29.41 -4.77
CA ILE A 278 7.49 28.21 -4.71
C ILE A 278 6.70 27.00 -5.23
N LEU A 279 5.43 26.89 -4.86
CA LEU A 279 4.52 25.86 -5.36
C LEU A 279 4.39 25.88 -6.88
N GLU A 280 4.07 27.04 -7.46
CA GLU A 280 3.92 27.20 -8.91
C GLU A 280 5.22 26.86 -9.65
N LEU A 281 6.36 27.40 -9.21
CA LEU A 281 7.66 27.14 -9.83
C LEU A 281 8.06 25.67 -9.78
N THR A 282 7.82 25.02 -8.64
CA THR A 282 8.16 23.61 -8.43
C THR A 282 7.30 22.71 -9.30
N GLN A 283 5.98 22.89 -9.27
CA GLN A 283 5.05 22.10 -10.09
C GLN A 283 5.27 22.31 -11.59
N ARG A 284 5.64 23.52 -12.01
CA ARG A 284 6.04 23.78 -13.39
C ARG A 284 7.30 23.00 -13.77
N PHE A 285 8.32 23.02 -12.91
CA PHE A 285 9.55 22.28 -13.14
C PHE A 285 9.31 20.77 -13.20
N THR A 286 8.66 20.19 -12.19
CA THR A 286 8.37 18.75 -12.13
C THR A 286 7.47 18.31 -13.27
N GLY A 287 6.49 19.14 -13.66
CA GLY A 287 5.63 18.91 -14.83
C GLY A 287 6.41 18.85 -16.14
N CYS A 288 7.27 19.84 -16.41
CA CYS A 288 8.13 19.85 -17.60
C CYS A 288 9.12 18.67 -17.61
N ALA A 289 9.75 18.37 -16.48
CA ALA A 289 10.70 17.27 -16.37
C ALA A 289 10.02 15.91 -16.59
N ARG A 290 8.83 15.70 -16.01
CA ARG A 290 8.01 14.49 -16.22
C ARG A 290 7.64 14.33 -17.70
N ALA A 291 7.22 15.40 -18.37
CA ALA A 291 6.90 15.35 -19.79
C ALA A 291 8.10 14.97 -20.67
N ALA A 292 9.29 15.51 -20.37
CA ALA A 292 10.52 15.18 -21.08
C ALA A 292 10.91 13.70 -20.90
N VAL A 293 10.85 13.20 -19.66
CA VAL A 293 11.10 11.77 -19.36
C VAL A 293 10.09 10.90 -20.10
N TYR A 294 8.80 11.23 -20.05
CA TYR A 294 7.74 10.48 -20.73
C TYR A 294 7.92 10.45 -22.25
N ALA A 295 8.39 11.56 -22.84
CA ALA A 295 8.72 11.62 -24.25
C ALA A 295 9.86 10.65 -24.62
N ALA A 296 10.92 10.57 -23.81
CA ALA A 296 12.01 9.62 -24.02
C ALA A 296 11.52 8.15 -23.99
N PHE A 297 10.66 7.81 -23.02
CA PHE A 297 10.04 6.48 -22.95
C PHE A 297 9.15 6.15 -24.15
N ARG A 298 8.41 7.14 -24.65
CA ARG A 298 7.50 6.95 -25.80
C ARG A 298 8.25 6.84 -27.12
N ASP A 299 9.23 7.72 -27.30
CA ASP A 299 9.86 7.95 -28.60
C ASP A 299 11.14 7.09 -28.76
N GLY A 300 11.65 6.48 -27.68
CA GLY A 300 12.83 5.61 -27.71
C GLY A 300 14.12 6.34 -28.09
N ARG A 301 14.18 7.66 -27.85
CA ARG A 301 15.29 8.55 -28.16
C ARG A 301 16.01 9.02 -26.91
#